data_AF-A0A1F9HRP5-F1
#
_entry.id   AF-A0A1F9HRP5-F1
#
_cell.length_a   1.000
_cell.length_b   1.000
_cell.length_c   1.000
_cell.angle_alpha   90.00
_cell.angle_beta   90.00
_cell.angle_gamma   90.00
#
_symmetry.space_group_name_H-M   'P 1'
#
loop_
_entity.id
_entity.type
_entity.pdbx_description
1 polymer ?
#
loop_
_entity_poly.entity_id
_entity_poly.type
_entity_poly.pdbx_seq_one_letter_code
_entity_poly.pdbx_strand_id
1 'polypeptide(L)'
;MRGTLTSLLIAGYDSSDKNKLIAYNTSNASEIDLLGGADIEIYHFSYSAKSGRILFDGLRFSDNKYLVGSIDTQNGNTLTVLQSGTHYEDLQFFE
;
A
#
# COMPACT_ATOMS: atom_id res chain seq x y z
N MET A 1 -24.75 -12.37 12.56
CA MET A 1 -24.20 -11.04 12.86
C MET A 1 -23.74 -10.41 11.55
N ARG A 2 -24.27 -9.25 11.16
CA ARG A 2 -23.67 -8.44 10.08
C ARG A 2 -22.50 -7.69 10.70
N GLY A 3 -21.27 -7.94 10.24
CA GLY A 3 -20.09 -7.22 10.71
C GLY A 3 -20.18 -5.75 10.29
N THR A 4 -19.94 -4.83 11.22
CA THR A 4 -19.79 -3.41 10.91
C THR A 4 -18.43 -3.22 10.25
N LEU A 5 -18.42 -2.70 9.03
CA LEU A 5 -17.19 -2.29 8.34
C LEU A 5 -16.63 -1.06 9.07
N THR A 6 -15.54 -1.21 9.81
CA THR A 6 -14.90 -0.13 10.59
C THR A 6 -13.82 0.61 9.83
N SER A 7 -13.12 -0.08 8.91
CA SER A 7 -12.02 0.51 8.15
C SER A 7 -12.05 0.08 6.69
N LEU A 8 -11.69 1.02 5.81
CA LEU A 8 -11.46 0.80 4.40
C LEU A 8 -9.99 1.07 4.07
N LEU A 9 -9.41 0.25 3.21
CA LEU A 9 -8.13 0.54 2.57
C LEU A 9 -8.40 1.09 1.18
N ILE A 10 -7.83 2.26 0.87
CA ILE A 10 -8.10 2.97 -0.38
C ILE A 10 -6.77 3.42 -0.96
N ALA A 11 -6.53 3.06 -2.22
CA ALA A 11 -5.41 3.55 -3.02
C ALA A 11 -5.92 4.59 -4.04
N GLY A 12 -5.16 5.66 -4.24
CA GLY A 12 -5.50 6.71 -5.20
C GLY A 12 -4.66 7.97 -5.02
N TYR A 13 -5.16 9.11 -5.50
CA TYR A 13 -4.52 10.42 -5.36
C TYR A 13 -5.21 11.26 -4.29
N ASP A 14 -4.44 12.07 -3.57
CA ASP A 14 -4.99 13.16 -2.77
C ASP A 14 -5.29 14.41 -3.62
N SER A 15 -5.84 15.45 -2.98
CA SER A 15 -6.18 16.73 -3.64
C SER A 15 -4.98 17.50 -4.22
N SER A 16 -3.75 17.05 -3.96
CA SER A 16 -2.50 17.61 -4.47
C SER A 16 -1.82 16.68 -5.49
N ASP A 17 -2.59 15.74 -6.07
CA ASP A 17 -2.13 14.74 -7.04
C ASP A 17 -1.00 13.85 -6.50
N LYS A 18 -0.93 13.64 -5.17
CA LYS A 18 0.04 12.70 -4.58
C LYS A 18 -0.57 11.32 -4.40
N ASN A 19 0.19 10.31 -4.82
CA ASN A 19 -0.17 8.92 -4.59
C ASN A 19 -0.31 8.63 -3.08
N LYS A 20 -1.40 7.97 -2.71
CA LYS A 20 -1.72 7.59 -1.33
C LYS A 20 -2.24 6.15 -1.27
N LEU A 21 -1.90 5.51 -0.16
CA LEU A 21 -2.66 4.39 0.38
C LEU A 21 -3.11 4.80 1.78
N ILE A 22 -4.42 4.85 2.01
CA ILE A 22 -4.99 5.28 3.29
C ILE A 22 -5.74 4.16 3.98
N ALA A 23 -5.71 4.19 5.32
CA ALA A 23 -6.74 3.57 6.15
C ALA A 23 -7.79 4.62 6.50
N TYR A 24 -8.99 4.47 5.93
CA TYR A 24 -10.15 5.33 6.20
C TYR A 24 -11.03 4.71 7.29
N ASN A 25 -11.28 5.42 8.38
CA ASN A 25 -12.18 5.01 9.43
C ASN A 25 -13.61 5.45 9.11
N THR A 26 -14.50 4.48 8.93
CA THR A 26 -15.89 4.72 8.50
C THR A 26 -16.77 5.35 9.58
N SER A 27 -16.34 5.33 10.85
CA SER A 27 -17.13 5.85 11.97
C SER A 27 -16.96 7.36 12.20
N ASN A 28 -15.80 7.91 11.87
CA ASN A 28 -15.45 9.31 12.14
C ASN A 28 -14.81 10.03 10.94
N ALA A 29 -14.72 9.37 9.78
CA ALA A 29 -14.11 9.87 8.56
C ALA A 29 -12.64 10.28 8.68
N SER A 30 -11.90 9.77 9.68
CA SER A 30 -10.47 10.04 9.80
C SER A 30 -9.65 9.18 8.84
N GLU A 31 -8.61 9.75 8.26
CA GLU A 31 -7.68 9.08 7.36
C GLU A 31 -6.29 8.96 7.98
N ILE A 32 -5.62 7.83 7.72
CA ILE A 32 -4.23 7.62 8.07
C ILE A 32 -3.48 7.28 6.78
N ASP A 33 -2.48 8.10 6.44
CA ASP A 33 -1.54 7.82 5.34
C ASP A 33 -0.60 6.67 5.74
N LEU A 34 -0.69 5.57 4.99
CA LEU A 34 0.09 4.35 5.22
C LEU A 34 1.41 4.35 4.45
N LEU A 35 1.58 5.23 3.46
CA LEU A 35 2.83 5.39 2.72
C LEU A 35 3.78 6.39 3.38
N GLY A 36 3.29 7.18 4.34
CA GLY A 36 4.12 8.16 5.06
C GLY A 36 4.78 9.18 4.12
N GLY A 37 4.09 9.53 3.02
CA GLY A 37 4.61 10.43 2.00
C GLY A 37 5.53 9.80 0.95
N ALA A 38 5.73 8.48 0.95
CA ALA A 38 6.44 7.79 -0.13
C ALA A 38 5.70 7.96 -1.46
N ASP A 39 6.44 8.30 -2.52
CA ASP A 39 5.90 8.52 -3.87
C ASP A 39 5.77 7.20 -4.63
N ILE A 40 4.76 6.42 -4.26
CA ILE A 40 4.49 5.08 -4.78
C ILE A 40 3.02 5.00 -5.21
N GLU A 41 2.77 4.74 -6.48
CA GLU A 41 1.45 4.37 -6.97
C GLU A 41 1.20 2.89 -6.70
N ILE A 42 0.03 2.57 -6.16
CA ILE A 42 -0.35 1.21 -5.79
C ILE A 42 -1.31 0.67 -6.85
N TYR A 43 -0.95 -0.46 -7.47
CA TYR A 43 -1.80 -1.11 -8.46
C TYR A 43 -2.71 -2.17 -7.84
N HIS A 44 -2.14 -3.02 -6.98
CA HIS A 44 -2.90 -4.00 -6.23
C HIS A 44 -2.39 -4.08 -4.79
N PHE A 45 -3.28 -4.47 -3.88
CA PHE A 45 -2.91 -4.77 -2.51
C PHE A 45 -3.84 -5.81 -1.90
N SER A 46 -3.36 -6.43 -0.83
CA SER A 46 -4.14 -7.32 0.02
C SER A 46 -3.82 -7.05 1.49
N TYR A 47 -4.79 -7.28 2.36
CA TYR A 47 -4.62 -7.14 3.81
C TYR A 47 -4.82 -8.47 4.52
N SER A 48 -3.86 -8.81 5.39
CA SER A 48 -3.95 -9.97 6.28
C SER A 48 -4.19 -9.50 7.71
N ALA A 49 -5.42 -9.71 8.20
CA ALA A 49 -5.78 -9.40 9.58
C ALA A 49 -4.96 -10.20 10.60
N LYS A 50 -4.52 -11.43 10.24
CA LYS A 50 -3.72 -12.29 11.11
C LYS A 50 -2.33 -11.70 11.39
N SER A 51 -1.72 -11.10 10.38
CA SER A 51 -0.37 -10.54 10.49
C SER A 51 -0.35 -9.02 10.62
N GLY A 52 -1.49 -8.35 10.46
CA GLY A 52 -1.56 -6.89 10.38
C GLY A 52 -0.71 -6.32 9.23
N ARG A 53 -0.59 -7.07 8.13
CA ARG A 53 0.25 -6.67 7.00
C ARG A 53 -0.59 -6.39 5.77
N ILE A 54 -0.22 -5.33 5.08
CA ILE A 54 -0.63 -5.06 3.71
C ILE A 54 0.51 -5.50 2.81
N LEU A 55 0.22 -6.34 1.81
CA LEU A 55 1.14 -6.65 0.72
C LEU A 55 0.65 -5.94 -0.53
N PHE A 56 1.55 -5.37 -1.31
CA PHE A 56 1.18 -4.60 -2.49
C PHE A 56 2.23 -4.69 -3.60
N ASP A 57 1.80 -4.40 -4.82
CA ASP A 57 2.67 -4.06 -5.95
C ASP A 57 2.35 -2.65 -6.47
N GLY A 58 3.35 -2.00 -7.05
CA GLY A 58 3.24 -0.61 -7.46
C GLY A 58 4.45 -0.08 -8.20
N LEU A 59 4.41 1.21 -8.52
CA LEU A 59 5.48 1.96 -9.18
C LEU A 59 6.00 3.07 -8.26
N ARG A 60 7.31 3.09 -8.00
CA ARG A 60 7.97 4.19 -7.31
C ARG A 60 8.50 5.20 -8.31
N PHE A 61 8.03 6.45 -8.20
CA PHE A 61 8.34 7.50 -9.18
C PHE A 61 9.76 8.04 -9.06
N SER A 62 10.37 8.02 -7.87
CA SER A 62 11.70 8.57 -7.65
C SER A 62 12.79 7.92 -8.50
N ASP A 63 12.61 6.64 -8.86
CA ASP A 63 13.56 5.88 -9.67
C ASP A 63 12.90 5.03 -10.77
N ASN A 64 11.59 5.23 -11.01
CA ASN A 64 10.79 4.55 -12.03
C ASN A 64 10.89 3.01 -11.97
N LYS A 65 10.84 2.47 -10.74
CA LYS A 65 10.91 1.03 -10.50
C LYS A 65 9.58 0.45 -10.07
N TYR A 66 9.25 -0.70 -10.61
CA TYR A 66 8.21 -1.55 -10.07
C TYR A 66 8.71 -2.13 -8.74
N LEU A 67 7.82 -2.28 -7.77
CA LEU A 67 8.18 -2.88 -6.51
C LEU A 67 7.06 -3.72 -5.92
N VAL A 68 7.47 -4.76 -5.20
CA VAL A 68 6.62 -5.49 -4.27
C VAL A 68 7.00 -5.02 -2.87
N GLY A 69 6.00 -4.58 -2.11
CA GLY A 69 6.20 -4.02 -0.79
C GLY A 69 5.27 -4.60 0.26
N SER A 70 5.58 -4.31 1.50
CA SER A 70 4.70 -4.59 2.63
C SER A 70 4.61 -3.40 3.58
N ILE A 71 3.44 -3.19 4.17
CA ILE A 71 3.23 -2.24 5.26
C ILE A 71 2.79 -3.01 6.50
N ASP A 72 3.51 -2.83 7.60
CA ASP A 72 3.17 -3.39 8.90
C ASP A 72 2.33 -2.40 9.70
N THR A 73 1.02 -2.63 9.77
CA THR A 73 0.07 -1.73 10.45
C THR A 73 0.07 -1.91 11.97
N GLN A 74 0.79 -2.90 12.49
CA GLN A 74 0.95 -3.12 13.94
C GLN A 74 2.20 -2.43 14.47
N ASN A 75 3.18 -2.18 13.60
CA ASN A 75 4.42 -1.48 13.93
C ASN A 75 4.48 -0.09 13.26
N GLY A 76 3.54 0.78 13.62
CA GLY A 76 3.58 2.19 13.20
C GLY A 76 3.51 2.43 11.69
N ASN A 77 2.85 1.54 10.94
CA ASN A 77 2.74 1.60 9.48
C ASN A 77 4.11 1.55 8.78
N THR A 78 5.01 0.70 9.27
CA THR A 78 6.35 0.56 8.69
C THR A 78 6.28 0.01 7.27
N LEU A 79 6.74 0.79 6.30
CA LEU A 79 6.89 0.40 4.90
C LEU A 79 8.21 -0.34 4.67
N THR A 80 8.15 -1.50 4.04
CA THR A 80 9.30 -2.32 3.63
C THR A 80 9.21 -2.64 2.14
N VAL A 81 10.27 -2.36 1.39
CA VAL A 81 10.43 -2.82 0.00
C VAL A 81 10.98 -4.24 0.03
N LEU A 82 10.22 -5.20 -0.50
CA LEU A 82 10.61 -6.61 -0.54
C LEU A 82 11.38 -6.94 -1.82
N GLN A 83 10.97 -6.33 -2.93
CA GLN A 83 11.62 -6.45 -4.24
C GLN A 83 11.43 -5.16 -5.02
N SER A 84 12.41 -4.81 -5.87
CA SER A 84 12.27 -3.71 -6.83
C SER A 84 12.98 -4.04 -8.13
N GLY A 85 12.37 -3.74 -9.27
CA GLY A 85 12.88 -4.06 -10.59
C GLY A 85 12.43 -3.06 -11.65
N THR A 86 12.92 -3.28 -12.88
CA THR A 86 12.32 -2.66 -14.07
C THR A 86 11.29 -3.62 -14.66
N HIS A 87 10.33 -3.10 -15.43
CA HIS A 87 9.16 -3.84 -15.95
C HIS A 87 9.45 -5.21 -16.59
N TYR A 88 10.69 -5.46 -17.04
CA TYR A 88 11.14 -6.68 -17.72
C TYR A 88 11.98 -7.64 -16.86
N GLU A 89 12.39 -7.26 -15.64
CA GLU A 89 13.15 -8.15 -14.75
C GLU A 89 12.25 -8.94 -13.77
N ASP A 90 11.05 -8.44 -13.48
CA ASP A 90 10.16 -9.06 -12.48
C ASP A 90 9.48 -10.36 -12.95
N LEU A 91 9.47 -10.65 -14.27
CA LEU A 91 8.94 -11.91 -14.83
C LEU A 91 9.96 -13.07 -14.84
N GLN A 92 11.24 -12.80 -14.60
CA GLN A 92 12.28 -13.84 -14.56
C GLN A 92 12.25 -14.67 -13.26
N PHE A 93 11.39 -14.30 -12.31
CA PHE A 93 11.21 -15.02 -11.05
C PHE A 93 10.31 -16.27 -11.19
N PHE A 94 9.73 -16.50 -12.37
CA PHE A 94 8.90 -17.67 -12.68
C PHE A 94 9.60 -18.71 -13.57
N GLU A 95 10.91 -18.60 -13.80
CA GLU A 95 11.72 -19.65 -14.44
C GLU A 95 12.41 -20.58 -13.43
#